data_AF-A0A2G9T8I3-F1
#
_entry.id   AF-A0A2G9T8I3-F1
#
_cell.length_a   1.000
_cell.length_b   1.000
_cell.length_c   1.000
_cell.angle_alpha   90.00
_cell.angle_beta   90.00
_cell.angle_gamma   90.00
#
_symmetry.space_group_name_H-M   'P 1'
#
loop_
_entity.id
_entity.type
_entity.pdbx_description
1 polymer ?
#
loop_
_entity_poly.entity_id
_entity_poly.type
_entity_poly.pdbx_seq_one_letter_code
_entity_poly.pdbx_strand_id
1 'polypeptide(L)'
;SGVSNEAHERKSGKKEYEGRRIGWAMKTTNMRRLGADPACGVLDPKEATLMAVSCDVFDYGREDTNNDRITVEWCNTPDGAAKQFHRKWFQGDGMVRRTNLPIEYNP
;
A
#
# COMPACT_ATOMS: atom_id res chain seq x y z
N SER A 1 -28.36 28.61 -33.45
CA SER A 1 -27.13 27.78 -33.36
C SER A 1 -26.41 28.19 -32.08
N GLY A 2 -26.45 27.48 -30.95
CA GLY A 2 -26.57 26.03 -30.75
C GLY A 2 -25.20 25.37 -30.71
N VAL A 3 -24.36 25.68 -29.71
CA VAL A 3 -23.23 24.87 -29.19
C VAL A 3 -23.00 25.35 -27.73
N SER A 4 -23.66 24.78 -26.72
CA SER A 4 -23.29 23.62 -25.88
C SER A 4 -21.96 23.77 -25.12
N ASN A 5 -22.12 23.91 -23.80
CA ASN A 5 -21.13 23.82 -22.74
C ASN A 5 -20.20 22.60 -22.86
N GLU A 6 -18.93 22.77 -22.52
CA GLU A 6 -18.26 21.86 -21.58
C GLU A 6 -17.40 22.68 -20.61
N ALA A 7 -17.93 22.86 -19.40
CA ALA A 7 -17.14 23.28 -18.27
C ALA A 7 -16.15 22.15 -17.96
N HIS A 8 -14.85 22.43 -18.07
CA HIS A 8 -13.82 21.59 -17.45
C HIS A 8 -13.98 21.68 -15.93
N GLU A 9 -14.92 20.91 -15.40
CA GLU A 9 -15.03 20.67 -13.98
C GLU A 9 -13.83 19.82 -13.57
N ARG A 10 -12.74 20.47 -13.18
CA ARG A 10 -11.67 19.84 -12.40
C ARG A 10 -12.27 19.45 -11.06
N LYS A 11 -12.91 18.27 -11.00
CA LYS A 11 -13.36 17.68 -9.76
C LYS A 11 -12.14 17.48 -8.86
N SER A 12 -12.05 18.34 -7.86
CA SER A 12 -11.09 18.29 -6.77
C SER A 12 -10.82 16.85 -6.35
N GLY A 13 -9.58 16.39 -6.56
CA GLY A 13 -9.12 14.99 -6.44
C GLY A 13 -9.11 14.41 -5.03
N LYS A 14 -9.95 14.90 -4.11
CA LYS A 14 -10.13 14.35 -2.76
C LYS A 14 -11.31 13.38 -2.65
N LYS A 15 -12.34 13.47 -3.49
CA LYS A 15 -13.57 12.65 -3.34
C LYS A 15 -13.56 11.27 -4.01
N GLU A 16 -12.77 11.05 -5.05
CA GLU A 16 -12.84 9.78 -5.79
C GLU A 16 -12.21 8.57 -5.07
N TYR A 17 -11.43 8.80 -4.01
CA TYR A 17 -10.64 7.74 -3.39
C TYR A 17 -11.25 7.19 -2.10
N GLU A 18 -12.11 7.97 -1.43
CA GLU A 18 -12.72 7.57 -0.17
C GLU A 18 -13.90 6.64 -0.47
N GLY A 19 -13.79 5.39 -0.01
CA GLY A 19 -14.86 4.40 -0.17
C GLY A 19 -14.74 3.49 -1.39
N ARG A 20 -13.58 3.41 -2.06
CA ARG A 20 -13.31 2.37 -3.09
C ARG A 20 -12.51 1.21 -2.50
N ARG A 21 -12.65 0.03 -3.11
CA ARG A 21 -11.83 -1.15 -2.82
C ARG A 21 -10.37 -0.84 -3.15
N ILE A 22 -9.46 -1.30 -2.29
CA ILE A 22 -8.03 -1.11 -2.45
C ILE A 22 -7.29 -2.44 -2.59
N GLY A 23 -6.27 -2.46 -3.43
CA GLY A 23 -5.19 -3.45 -3.33
C GLY A 23 -4.08 -2.88 -2.47
N TRP A 24 -3.49 -3.68 -1.59
CA TRP A 24 -2.39 -3.28 -0.72
C TRP A 24 -1.26 -4.30 -0.75
N ALA A 25 -0.03 -3.84 -0.50
CA ALA A 25 1.15 -4.69 -0.36
C ALA A 25 2.10 -4.13 0.71
N MET A 26 2.78 -5.02 1.42
CA MET A 26 3.86 -4.71 2.36
C MET A 26 5.21 -4.97 1.71
N LYS A 27 6.17 -4.10 2.02
CA LYS A 27 7.58 -4.25 1.65
C LYS A 27 8.41 -4.07 2.91
N THR A 28 9.48 -4.83 3.02
CA THR A 28 10.49 -4.66 4.07
C THR A 28 11.80 -4.24 3.41
N THR A 29 12.62 -3.46 4.11
CA THR A 29 13.99 -3.14 3.67
C THR A 29 14.95 -4.30 3.79
N ASN A 30 14.68 -5.20 4.72
CA ASN A 30 15.53 -6.34 5.02
C ASN A 30 14.70 -7.63 5.03
N MET A 31 14.52 -8.24 3.86
CA MET A 31 13.72 -9.48 3.72
C MET A 31 14.36 -10.72 4.34
N ARG A 32 15.63 -10.64 4.77
CA ARG A 32 16.30 -11.76 5.49
C ARG A 32 15.98 -11.76 6.97
N ARG A 33 15.69 -10.58 7.53
CA ARG A 33 15.36 -10.39 8.94
C ARG A 33 13.87 -10.22 9.14
N LEU A 34 13.20 -9.51 8.24
CA LEU A 34 11.82 -9.05 8.41
C LEU A 34 10.88 -9.76 7.43
N GLY A 35 9.89 -10.44 7.99
CA GLY A 35 8.78 -11.04 7.25
C GLY A 35 7.46 -10.30 7.50
N ALA A 36 6.52 -10.45 6.57
CA ALA A 36 5.16 -9.93 6.68
C ALA A 36 4.15 -10.96 6.15
N ASP A 37 3.08 -11.24 6.91
CA ASP A 37 2.04 -12.17 6.51
C ASP A 37 0.63 -11.71 6.95
N PRO A 38 -0.35 -11.54 6.04
CA PRO A 38 -0.18 -11.57 4.60
C PRO A 38 0.72 -10.43 4.11
N ALA A 39 1.51 -10.68 3.06
CA ALA A 39 2.35 -9.63 2.45
C ALA A 39 1.57 -8.71 1.49
N CYS A 40 0.37 -9.12 1.05
CA CYS A 40 -0.49 -8.32 0.18
C CYS A 40 -1.94 -8.81 0.26
N GLY A 41 -2.86 -7.98 -0.22
CA GLY A 41 -4.28 -8.33 -0.21
C GLY A 41 -5.18 -7.28 -0.87
N VAL A 42 -6.47 -7.50 -0.73
CA VAL A 42 -7.52 -6.61 -1.23
C VAL A 42 -8.50 -6.33 -0.10
N LEU A 43 -8.79 -5.06 0.16
CA LEU A 43 -9.73 -4.63 1.19
C LEU A 43 -10.88 -3.86 0.54
N ASP A 44 -12.10 -4.28 0.87
CA ASP A 44 -13.31 -3.52 0.62
C ASP A 44 -13.36 -2.27 1.54
N PRO A 45 -14.19 -1.27 1.21
CA PRO A 45 -14.38 -0.11 2.08
C PRO A 45 -14.76 -0.53 3.50
N LYS A 46 -14.05 0.00 4.50
CA LYS A 46 -14.22 -0.28 5.94
C LYS A 46 -13.83 -1.71 6.37
N GLU A 47 -13.30 -2.53 5.47
CA GLU A 47 -12.70 -3.81 5.84
C GLU A 47 -11.34 -3.58 6.48
N ALA A 48 -10.99 -4.43 7.45
CA ALA A 48 -9.69 -4.45 8.09
C ALA A 48 -9.08 -5.84 7.98
N THR A 49 -7.76 -5.90 8.01
CA THR A 49 -7.01 -7.16 8.08
C THR A 49 -5.88 -7.00 9.10
N LEU A 50 -5.54 -8.11 9.76
CA LEU A 50 -4.40 -8.19 10.66
C LEU A 50 -3.19 -8.69 9.87
N MET A 51 -2.06 -8.02 10.05
CA MET A 51 -0.79 -8.36 9.42
C MET A 51 0.20 -8.74 10.53
N ALA A 52 0.76 -9.94 10.43
CA ALA A 52 1.87 -10.36 11.27
C ALA A 52 3.18 -9.80 10.70
N VAL A 53 4.05 -9.33 11.59
CA VAL A 53 5.43 -8.96 11.28
C VAL A 53 6.33 -9.90 12.06
N SER A 54 7.24 -10.58 11.38
CA SER A 54 8.24 -11.43 12.01
C SER A 54 9.62 -10.77 11.94
N CYS A 55 10.45 -11.04 12.94
CA CYS A 55 11.85 -10.65 13.00
C CYS A 55 12.68 -11.90 13.32
N ASP A 56 13.47 -12.37 12.37
CA ASP A 56 14.38 -13.48 12.56
C ASP A 56 15.54 -13.08 13.48
N VAL A 57 16.12 -14.06 14.17
CA VAL A 57 17.26 -13.83 15.06
C VAL A 57 18.46 -13.35 14.25
N PHE A 58 19.13 -12.30 14.75
CA PHE A 58 20.28 -11.68 14.11
C PHE A 58 21.23 -11.06 15.15
N ASP A 59 22.47 -10.75 14.77
CA ASP A 59 23.44 -10.14 15.70
C ASP A 59 23.31 -8.61 15.65
N TYR A 60 22.58 -8.04 16.61
CA TYR A 60 22.31 -6.60 16.70
C TYR A 60 23.58 -5.74 16.69
N GLY A 61 24.67 -6.21 17.30
CA GLY A 61 25.92 -5.44 17.40
C GLY A 61 26.75 -5.43 16.11
N ARG A 62 26.41 -6.27 15.13
CA ARG A 62 27.20 -6.45 13.90
C ARG A 62 26.46 -6.07 12.63
N GLU A 63 25.15 -5.86 12.70
CA GLU A 63 24.32 -5.58 11.53
C GLU A 63 23.73 -4.18 11.59
N ASP A 64 23.58 -3.54 10.41
CA ASP A 64 22.88 -2.25 10.33
C ASP A 64 21.37 -2.46 10.59
N THR A 65 20.84 -1.68 11.52
CA THR A 65 19.42 -1.67 11.93
C THR A 65 18.76 -0.32 11.71
N ASN A 66 19.54 0.74 11.47
CA ASN A 66 19.07 2.12 11.53
C ASN A 66 18.08 2.49 10.42
N ASN A 67 18.10 1.73 9.33
CA ASN A 67 17.31 1.99 8.13
C ASN A 67 16.16 1.01 7.93
N ASP A 68 15.93 0.13 8.90
CA ASP A 68 14.88 -0.87 8.79
C ASP A 68 13.49 -0.24 8.86
N ARG A 69 12.66 -0.61 7.90
CA ARG A 69 11.26 -0.15 7.83
C ARG A 69 10.38 -1.16 7.12
N ILE A 70 9.11 -1.07 7.46
CA ILE A 70 8.02 -1.68 6.70
C ILE A 70 7.32 -0.58 5.93
N THR A 71 7.16 -0.75 4.63
CA THR A 71 6.35 0.12 3.80
C THR A 71 5.04 -0.59 3.48
N VAL A 72 3.90 0.02 3.82
CA VAL A 72 2.60 -0.40 3.30
C VAL A 72 2.26 0.51 2.14
N GLU A 73 2.06 -0.05 0.96
CA GLU A 73 1.59 0.64 -0.23
C GLU A 73 0.20 0.18 -0.62
N TRP A 74 -0.61 1.10 -1.16
CA TRP A 74 -1.95 0.78 -1.63
C TRP A 74 -2.38 1.68 -2.78
N CYS A 75 -3.28 1.14 -3.60
CA CYS A 75 -3.96 1.85 -4.68
C CYS A 75 -5.41 1.38 -4.78
N ASN A 76 -6.26 2.18 -5.41
CA ASN A 76 -7.60 1.72 -5.75
C ASN A 76 -7.51 0.58 -6.75
N THR A 77 -8.34 -0.45 -6.59
CA THR A 77 -8.45 -1.48 -7.62
C THR A 77 -9.13 -0.90 -8.87
N PRO A 78 -8.82 -1.40 -10.08
CA PRO A 78 -9.60 -1.09 -11.27
C PRO A 78 -11.08 -1.46 -11.08
N ASP A 79 -11.97 -0.76 -11.79
CA ASP A 79 -13.40 -1.04 -11.73
C ASP A 79 -13.70 -2.48 -12.18
N GLY A 80 -14.58 -3.17 -11.45
CA GLY A 80 -14.94 -4.56 -11.73
C GLY A 80 -13.86 -5.59 -11.40
N ALA A 81 -12.72 -5.20 -10.83
CA ALA A 81 -11.68 -6.14 -10.42
C ALA A 81 -12.20 -7.13 -9.36
N ALA A 82 -11.85 -8.41 -9.55
CA ALA A 82 -12.07 -9.44 -8.54
C ALA A 82 -11.35 -9.09 -7.23
N LYS A 83 -11.79 -9.69 -6.11
CA LYS A 83 -11.13 -9.56 -4.80
C LYS A 83 -9.88 -10.45 -4.73
N GLN A 84 -8.99 -10.27 -5.69
CA GLN A 84 -7.72 -10.97 -5.82
C GLN A 84 -6.64 -9.94 -6.14
N PHE A 85 -5.57 -9.94 -5.35
CA PHE A 85 -4.49 -8.98 -5.53
C PHE A 85 -3.78 -9.17 -6.87
N HIS A 86 -3.49 -8.05 -7.55
CA HIS A 86 -2.62 -8.06 -8.72
C HIS A 86 -1.57 -6.94 -8.65
N ARG A 87 -0.29 -7.33 -8.65
CA ARG A 87 0.86 -6.41 -8.60
C ARG A 87 0.87 -5.37 -9.73
N LYS A 88 0.26 -5.67 -10.88
CA LYS A 88 0.17 -4.74 -12.02
C LYS A 88 -0.56 -3.42 -11.69
N TRP A 89 -1.43 -3.41 -10.68
CA TRP A 89 -2.12 -2.20 -10.25
C TRP A 89 -1.17 -1.10 -9.74
N PHE A 90 0.04 -1.50 -9.34
CA PHE A 90 1.08 -0.60 -8.82
C PHE A 90 2.08 -0.12 -9.88
N GLN A 91 1.90 -0.52 -11.15
CA GLN A 91 2.85 -0.26 -12.24
C GLN A 91 2.32 0.69 -13.31
N GLY A 92 1.03 1.00 -13.30
CA GLY A 92 0.43 1.94 -14.26
C GLY A 92 0.40 3.39 -13.76
N ASP A 93 -0.29 4.25 -14.49
CA ASP A 93 -0.42 5.69 -14.20
C ASP A 93 -1.32 6.01 -12.98
N GLY A 94 -1.86 4.96 -12.33
CA GLY A 94 -2.69 5.10 -11.14
C GLY A 94 -1.90 5.62 -9.94
N MET A 95 -2.56 6.42 -9.10
CA MET A 95 -1.95 6.93 -7.87
C MET A 95 -1.72 5.79 -6.86
N VAL A 96 -0.45 5.51 -6.57
CA VAL A 96 -0.04 4.62 -5.47
C VAL A 96 0.29 5.45 -4.24
N ARG A 97 -0.41 5.19 -3.14
CA ARG A 97 -0.10 5.76 -1.82
C ARG A 97 0.80 4.81 -1.06
N ARG A 98 1.58 5.36 -0.13
CA ARG A 98 2.45 4.58 0.76
C ARG A 98 2.58 5.24 2.12
N THR A 99 2.76 4.42 3.14
CA THR A 99 3.20 4.84 4.48
C THR A 99 4.43 4.02 4.87
N ASN A 100 5.37 4.63 5.56
CA ASN A 100 6.57 3.97 6.08
C ASN A 100 6.44 3.87 7.60
N LEU A 101 6.66 2.67 8.12
CA LEU A 101 6.72 2.34 9.53
C LEU A 101 8.19 2.02 9.85
N PRO A 102 8.98 2.97 10.39
CA PRO A 102 10.34 2.70 10.80
C PRO A 102 10.35 1.65 11.93
N ILE A 103 11.34 0.78 11.93
CA ILE A 103 11.55 -0.21 12.99
C ILE A 103 12.59 0.33 13.95
N GLU A 104 12.24 0.34 15.22
CA GLU A 104 13.15 0.59 16.33
C GLU A 104 13.40 -0.72 17.07
N TYR A 105 14.67 -1.01 17.30
CA TYR A 105 15.10 -2.18 18.07
C TYR A 105 15.46 -1.72 19.48
N ASN A 106 14.92 -2.39 20.49
CA ASN A 106 15.22 -2.12 21.89
C ASN A 106 16.05 -3.28 22.47
N PRO A 107 17.38 -3.20 22.42
CA PRO A 107 18.29 -4.26 22.86
C PRO A 107 18.35 -4.43 24.39
#